data_AF-A0A6N8AV23-F1
#
_entry.id   AF-A0A6N8AV23-F1
#
_cell.length_a   1.000
_cell.length_b   1.000
_cell.length_c   1.000
_cell.angle_alpha   90.00
_cell.angle_beta   90.00
_cell.angle_gamma   90.00
#
_symmetry.space_group_name_H-M   'P 1'
#
loop_
_entity.id
_entity.type
_entity.pdbx_description
1 polymer ?
#
loop_
_entity_poly.entity_id
_entity_poly.type
_entity_poly.pdbx_seq_one_letter_code
_entity_poly.pdbx_strand_id
1 'polypeptide(L)'
;MTSRFQPPPIIKAAERLLLEIEQAVRQFPRYHRYAVGADLRKQAMTVFSHANRAWRDRARQGELVGQLVWDIDSLKQHLQLAKLLHAFNSFRRFEMLMRLAVELGAQAGGWNRRLSTPNAQNAQANGVAQRGQKLSTCATPAGVNP
;
A
#
# COMPACT_ATOMS: atom_id res chain seq x y z
N MET A 1 20.64 11.32 22.20
CA MET A 1 21.11 11.38 20.80
C MET A 1 19.98 10.96 19.87
N THR A 2 19.15 11.91 19.45
CA THR A 2 17.98 11.68 18.58
C THR A 2 18.43 11.71 17.12
N SER A 3 18.64 10.54 16.53
CA SER A 3 18.79 10.43 15.08
C SER A 3 17.46 10.84 14.44
N ARG A 4 17.48 12.01 13.79
CA ARG A 4 16.33 12.70 13.15
C ARG A 4 15.86 12.04 11.84
N PHE A 5 15.99 10.72 11.74
CA PHE A 5 15.42 9.94 10.65
C PHE A 5 14.10 9.35 11.11
N GLN A 6 13.00 10.07 10.90
CA GLN A 6 11.67 9.54 11.14
C GLN A 6 11.26 8.68 9.94
N PRO A 7 11.16 7.33 10.09
CA PRO A 7 10.72 6.50 8.98
C PRO A 7 9.29 6.87 8.57
N PRO A 8 8.96 6.75 7.27
CA PRO A 8 7.62 7.00 6.76
C PRO A 8 6.59 6.07 7.46
N PRO A 9 5.31 6.49 7.52
CA PRO A 9 4.27 5.76 8.25
C PRO A 9 4.17 4.27 7.89
N ILE A 10 4.32 3.94 6.60
CA ILE A 10 4.25 2.54 6.13
C ILE A 10 5.39 1.67 6.65
N ILE A 11 6.61 2.21 6.76
CA ILE A 11 7.75 1.48 7.32
C ILE A 11 7.55 1.27 8.82
N LYS A 12 7.09 2.30 9.55
CA LYS A 12 6.74 2.16 10.98
C LYS A 12 5.63 1.13 11.21
N ALA A 13 4.61 1.10 10.36
CA ALA A 13 3.53 0.13 10.46
C ALA A 13 4.03 -1.31 10.20
N ALA A 14 4.89 -1.49 9.20
CA ALA A 14 5.50 -2.79 8.91
C ALA A 14 6.44 -3.26 10.04
N GLU A 15 7.25 -2.35 10.60
CA GLU A 15 8.11 -2.61 11.76
C GLU A 15 7.31 -3.05 12.98
N ARG A 16 6.25 -2.29 13.32
CA ARG A 16 5.35 -2.63 14.42
C ARG A 16 4.72 -4.01 14.23
N LEU A 17 4.23 -4.30 13.02
CA LEU A 17 3.63 -5.60 12.72
C LEU A 17 4.65 -6.75 12.88
N LEU A 18 5.87 -6.56 12.38
CA LEU A 18 6.95 -7.54 12.55
C LEU A 18 7.24 -7.83 14.03
N LEU A 19 7.40 -6.79 14.85
CA LEU A 19 7.67 -6.95 16.29
C LEU A 19 6.53 -7.69 17.01
N GLU A 20 5.28 -7.35 16.70
CA GLU A 20 4.12 -8.01 17.30
C GLU A 20 4.01 -9.48 16.87
N ILE A 21 4.38 -9.81 15.64
CA ILE A 21 4.45 -11.19 15.15
C ILE A 21 5.51 -11.99 15.90
N GLU A 22 6.73 -11.45 16.05
CA GLU A 22 7.81 -12.10 16.80
C GLU A 22 7.39 -12.40 18.24
N GLN A 23 6.77 -11.43 18.91
CA GLN A 23 6.24 -11.61 20.26
C GLN A 23 5.13 -12.66 20.32
N ALA A 24 4.26 -12.75 19.30
CA ALA A 24 3.22 -13.76 19.24
C ALA A 24 3.79 -15.17 19.02
N VAL A 25 4.73 -15.33 18.08
CA VAL A 25 5.36 -16.61 17.76
C VAL A 25 6.16 -17.16 18.94
N ARG A 26 6.77 -16.30 19.76
CA ARG A 26 7.43 -16.70 21.00
C ARG A 26 6.50 -17.49 21.94
N GLN A 27 5.20 -17.19 21.91
CA GLN A 27 4.18 -17.85 22.73
C GLN A 27 3.55 -19.09 22.07
N PHE A 28 3.89 -19.40 20.82
CA PHE A 28 3.33 -20.57 20.14
C PHE A 28 3.78 -21.88 20.80
N PRO A 29 2.95 -22.94 20.80
CA PRO A 29 3.38 -24.28 21.16
C PRO A 29 4.59 -24.70 20.33
N ARG A 30 5.49 -25.51 20.91
CA ARG A 30 6.75 -25.93 20.27
C ARG A 30 6.54 -26.50 18.87
N TYR A 31 5.48 -27.29 18.70
CA TYR A 31 5.11 -27.92 17.43
C TYR A 31 4.86 -26.89 16.31
N HIS A 32 4.12 -25.82 16.59
CA HIS A 32 3.80 -24.79 15.60
C HIS A 32 4.91 -23.75 15.43
N ARG A 33 5.73 -23.52 16.46
CA ARG A 33 6.76 -22.47 16.47
C ARG A 33 7.82 -22.64 15.37
N TYR A 34 8.19 -23.88 15.08
CA TYR A 34 9.22 -24.20 14.08
C TYR A 34 8.66 -24.50 12.68
N ALA A 35 7.35 -24.67 12.56
CA ALA A 35 6.64 -24.77 11.29
C ALA A 35 6.05 -23.40 10.91
N VAL A 36 4.73 -23.23 11.07
CA VAL A 36 4.01 -22.00 10.73
C VAL A 36 4.57 -20.73 11.40
N GLY A 37 5.15 -20.85 12.60
CA GLY A 37 5.81 -19.74 13.29
C GLY A 37 7.11 -19.28 12.61
N ALA A 38 7.84 -20.16 11.95
CA ALA A 38 9.02 -19.78 11.17
C ALA A 38 8.63 -19.08 9.87
N ASP A 39 7.62 -19.60 9.17
CA ASP A 39 7.10 -19.00 7.94
C ASP A 39 6.53 -17.62 8.19
N LEU A 40 5.76 -17.45 9.27
CA LEU A 40 5.17 -16.16 9.64
C LEU A 40 6.23 -15.08 9.91
N ARG A 41 7.31 -15.42 10.63
CA ARG A 41 8.43 -14.50 10.90
C ARG A 41 9.19 -14.15 9.62
N LYS A 42 9.46 -15.14 8.77
CA LYS A 42 10.10 -14.93 7.47
C LYS A 42 9.26 -14.01 6.58
N GLN A 43 7.95 -14.22 6.53
CA GLN A 43 7.04 -13.38 5.75
C GLN A 43 6.95 -11.97 6.31
N ALA A 44 6.88 -11.80 7.63
CA ALA A 44 6.88 -10.49 8.27
C ALA A 44 8.19 -9.72 7.99
N MET A 45 9.34 -10.39 8.03
CA MET A 45 10.64 -9.80 7.69
C MET A 45 10.70 -9.38 6.21
N THR A 46 10.12 -10.21 5.33
CA THR A 46 9.99 -9.91 3.89
C THR A 46 9.17 -8.65 3.66
N VAL A 47 7.99 -8.55 4.28
CA VAL A 47 7.13 -7.34 4.22
C VAL A 47 7.87 -6.10 4.69
N PHE A 48 8.57 -6.16 5.83
CA PHE A 48 9.34 -5.03 6.35
C PHE A 48 10.47 -4.62 5.39
N SER A 49 11.21 -5.59 4.86
CA SER A 49 12.32 -5.36 3.92
C SER A 49 11.84 -4.78 2.60
N HIS A 50 10.74 -5.29 2.05
CA HIS A 50 10.15 -4.80 0.80
C HIS A 50 9.53 -3.41 0.97
N ALA A 51 8.88 -3.10 2.10
CA ALA A 51 8.43 -1.74 2.40
C ALA A 51 9.60 -0.74 2.44
N ASN A 52 10.72 -1.15 3.06
CA ASN A 52 11.95 -0.36 3.10
C ASN A 52 12.55 -0.14 1.71
N ARG A 53 12.56 -1.18 0.87
CA ARG A 53 13.10 -1.12 -0.49
C ARG A 53 12.23 -0.27 -1.41
N ALA A 54 10.91 -0.48 -1.39
CA ALA A 54 9.92 0.28 -2.15
C ALA A 54 10.00 1.79 -1.86
N TRP A 55 10.30 2.17 -0.62
CA TRP A 55 10.44 3.58 -0.25
C TRP A 55 11.73 4.23 -0.79
N ARG A 56 12.84 3.47 -0.80
CA ARG A 56 14.16 3.97 -1.21
C ARG A 56 14.34 3.98 -2.73
N ASP A 57 13.90 2.92 -3.41
CA ASP A 57 14.05 2.78 -4.85
C ASP A 57 12.89 3.45 -5.58
N ARG A 58 13.12 4.70 -6.01
CA ARG A 58 12.12 5.51 -6.74
C ARG A 58 11.90 5.03 -8.17
N ALA A 59 12.92 4.45 -8.81
CA ALA A 59 12.84 4.01 -10.20
C ALA A 59 11.92 2.79 -10.33
N ARG A 60 12.01 1.84 -9.39
CA ARG A 60 11.19 0.61 -9.38
C ARG A 60 10.04 0.68 -8.38
N GLN A 61 9.69 1.86 -7.92
CA GLN A 61 8.74 2.03 -6.82
C GLN A 61 7.38 1.39 -7.11
N GLY A 62 6.83 1.55 -8.31
CA GLY A 62 5.55 0.94 -8.69
C GLY A 62 5.57 -0.59 -8.58
N GLU A 63 6.58 -1.23 -9.16
CA GLU A 63 6.78 -2.69 -9.12
C GLU A 63 6.92 -3.19 -7.67
N LEU A 64 7.77 -2.53 -6.88
CA LEU A 64 8.05 -2.91 -5.50
C LEU A 64 6.85 -2.72 -4.57
N VAL A 65 6.05 -1.67 -4.78
CA VAL A 65 4.80 -1.45 -4.04
C VAL A 65 3.74 -2.49 -4.45
N GLY A 66 3.68 -2.86 -5.74
CA GLY A 66 2.86 -3.97 -6.19
C GLY A 66 3.23 -5.29 -5.51
N GLN A 67 4.53 -5.61 -5.43
CA GLN A 67 5.01 -6.79 -4.71
C GLN A 67 4.66 -6.73 -3.22
N LEU A 68 4.84 -5.57 -2.59
CA LEU A 68 4.50 -5.38 -1.16
C LEU A 68 3.03 -5.67 -0.88
N VAL A 69 2.11 -5.31 -1.78
CA VAL A 69 0.68 -5.64 -1.64
C VAL A 69 0.47 -7.15 -1.61
N TRP A 70 1.11 -7.90 -2.50
CA TRP A 70 1.06 -9.36 -2.51
C TRP A 70 1.68 -9.97 -1.25
N ASP A 71 2.82 -9.48 -0.80
CA ASP A 71 3.49 -10.00 0.40
C ASP A 71 2.63 -9.81 1.66
N ILE A 72 1.92 -8.69 1.76
CA ILE A 72 0.99 -8.42 2.86
C ILE A 72 -0.21 -9.36 2.79
N ASP A 73 -0.71 -9.69 1.59
CA ASP A 73 -1.80 -10.67 1.45
C ASP A 73 -1.36 -12.07 1.86
N SER A 74 -0.19 -12.52 1.39
CA SER A 74 0.41 -13.77 1.83
C SER A 74 0.65 -13.80 3.35
N LEU A 75 1.03 -12.67 3.96
CA LEU A 75 1.17 -12.58 5.42
C LEU A 75 -0.17 -12.81 6.14
N LYS A 76 -1.27 -12.23 5.65
CA LYS A 76 -2.62 -12.46 6.20
C LYS A 76 -3.03 -13.93 6.09
N GLN A 77 -2.70 -14.60 4.99
CA GLN A 77 -2.96 -16.02 4.82
C GLN A 77 -2.21 -16.87 5.86
N HIS A 78 -0.94 -16.55 6.15
CA HIS A 78 -0.18 -17.22 7.21
C HIS A 78 -0.76 -16.96 8.61
N LEU A 79 -1.24 -15.74 8.89
CA LEU A 79 -1.95 -15.45 10.15
C LEU A 79 -3.23 -16.28 10.28
N GLN A 80 -4.00 -16.43 9.20
CA GLN A 80 -5.20 -17.26 9.20
C GLN A 80 -4.87 -18.73 9.42
N LEU A 81 -3.83 -19.25 8.76
CA LEU A 81 -3.38 -20.63 8.95
C LEU A 81 -2.95 -20.88 10.40
N ALA A 82 -2.15 -19.99 10.99
CA ALA A 82 -1.75 -20.10 12.39
C ALA A 82 -2.96 -20.09 13.35
N LYS A 83 -4.02 -19.35 13.02
CA LYS A 83 -5.29 -19.37 13.78
C LYS A 83 -6.04 -20.68 13.62
N LEU A 84 -6.13 -21.22 12.40
CA LEU A 84 -6.81 -22.51 12.15
C LEU A 84 -6.07 -23.68 12.81
N LEU A 85 -4.75 -23.59 12.94
CA LEU A 85 -3.92 -24.54 13.68
C LEU A 85 -3.97 -24.34 15.20
N HIS A 86 -4.77 -23.39 15.71
CA HIS A 86 -4.85 -23.03 17.12
C HIS A 86 -3.47 -22.69 17.75
N ALA A 87 -2.56 -22.11 16.96
CA ALA A 87 -1.21 -21.80 17.42
C ALA A 87 -1.16 -20.57 18.34
N PHE A 88 -2.12 -19.64 18.21
CA PHE A 88 -2.22 -18.46 19.06
C PHE A 88 -2.74 -18.80 20.46
N ASN A 89 -2.15 -18.20 21.49
CA ASN A 89 -2.57 -18.37 22.88
C ASN A 89 -3.97 -17.79 23.18
N SER A 90 -4.46 -16.89 22.34
CA SER A 90 -5.74 -16.20 22.49
C SER A 90 -6.20 -15.66 21.14
N PHE A 91 -7.51 -15.68 20.93
CA PHE A 91 -8.12 -15.09 19.73
C PHE A 91 -7.82 -13.60 19.60
N ARG A 92 -7.78 -12.86 20.72
CA ARG A 92 -7.43 -11.43 20.76
C ARG A 92 -6.05 -11.14 20.15
N ARG A 93 -5.06 -12.01 20.38
CA ARG A 93 -3.71 -11.84 19.79
C ARG A 93 -3.75 -11.95 18.28
N PHE A 94 -4.49 -12.92 17.75
CA PHE A 94 -4.72 -13.07 16.33
C PHE A 94 -5.46 -11.86 15.73
N GLU A 95 -6.56 -11.43 16.36
CA GLU A 95 -7.37 -10.31 15.89
C GLU A 95 -6.56 -9.01 15.79
N MET A 96 -5.76 -8.71 16.82
CA MET A 96 -4.86 -7.56 16.82
C MET A 96 -3.86 -7.61 15.65
N LEU A 97 -3.23 -8.75 15.40
CA LEU A 97 -2.28 -8.91 14.28
C LEU A 97 -2.95 -8.78 12.92
N MET A 98 -4.14 -9.39 12.76
CA MET A 98 -4.91 -9.27 11.53
C MET A 98 -5.32 -7.83 11.26
N ARG A 99 -5.76 -7.09 12.29
CA ARG A 99 -6.08 -5.67 12.16
C ARG A 99 -4.88 -4.85 11.68
N LEU A 100 -3.72 -5.04 12.30
CA LEU A 100 -2.48 -4.38 11.88
C LEU A 100 -2.11 -4.72 10.43
N ALA A 101 -2.25 -5.99 10.01
CA ALA A 101 -1.99 -6.42 8.64
C ALA A 101 -2.99 -5.83 7.63
N VAL A 102 -4.26 -5.68 8.00
CA VAL A 102 -5.29 -5.02 7.17
C VAL A 102 -5.01 -3.52 7.03
N GLU A 103 -4.68 -2.84 8.13
CA GLU A 103 -4.32 -1.42 8.12
C GLU A 103 -3.06 -1.17 7.27
N LEU A 104 -2.04 -2.02 7.38
CA LEU A 104 -0.86 -1.97 6.53
C LEU A 104 -1.20 -2.21 5.04
N GLY A 105 -2.06 -3.18 4.76
CA GLY A 105 -2.55 -3.46 3.41
C GLY A 105 -3.32 -2.28 2.80
N ALA A 106 -4.11 -1.56 3.60
CA ALA A 106 -4.81 -0.37 3.14
C ALA A 106 -3.83 0.76 2.78
N GLN A 107 -2.76 0.94 3.57
CA GLN A 107 -1.69 1.89 3.26
C GLN A 107 -0.95 1.52 1.97
N ALA A 108 -0.54 0.25 1.81
CA ALA A 108 0.15 -0.24 0.62
C ALA A 108 -0.72 -0.16 -0.64
N GLY A 109 -1.99 -0.55 -0.55
CA GLY A 109 -2.94 -0.46 -1.67
C GLY A 109 -3.31 0.98 -2.04
N GLY A 110 -3.40 1.88 -1.07
CA GLY A 110 -3.54 3.31 -1.32
C GLY A 110 -2.34 3.89 -2.05
N TRP A 111 -1.13 3.49 -1.63
CA TRP A 111 0.11 3.87 -2.30
C TRP A 111 0.18 3.32 -3.73
N ASN A 112 -0.14 2.04 -3.93
CA ASN A 112 -0.12 1.41 -5.25
C ASN A 112 -1.05 2.12 -6.25
N ARG A 113 -2.27 2.47 -5.82
CA ARG A 113 -3.23 3.21 -6.65
C ARG A 113 -2.70 4.59 -7.05
N ARG A 114 -2.05 5.31 -6.13
CA ARG A 114 -1.44 6.63 -6.43
C ARG A 114 -0.30 6.55 -7.45
N LEU A 115 0.41 5.43 -7.51
CA LEU A 115 1.47 5.21 -8.49
C LEU A 115 0.93 4.71 -9.84
N SER A 116 -0.16 3.96 -9.82
CA SER A 116 -0.77 3.35 -11.02
C SER A 116 -1.68 4.31 -11.79
N THR A 117 -2.28 5.29 -11.11
CA THR A 117 -3.13 6.29 -11.77
C THR A 117 -2.33 7.58 -11.99
N PRO A 118 -1.74 7.80 -13.18
CA PRO A 118 -1.29 9.15 -13.54
C PRO A 118 -2.53 10.04 -13.57
N ASN A 119 -2.44 11.26 -13.03
CA ASN A 119 -3.53 12.25 -12.93
C ASN A 119 -4.33 12.41 -14.25
N ALA A 120 -5.33 11.56 -14.48
CA ALA A 120 -6.21 11.62 -15.65
C ALA A 120 -7.07 12.89 -15.66
N GLN A 121 -7.24 13.52 -14.49
CA GLN A 121 -7.96 14.78 -14.33
C GLN A 121 -7.19 16.00 -14.89
N ASN A 122 -5.85 15.98 -14.88
CA ASN A 122 -5.06 17.08 -15.45
C ASN A 122 -4.90 16.97 -16.98
N ALA A 123 -5.08 15.78 -17.56
CA ALA A 123 -5.06 15.59 -19.01
C ALA A 123 -6.35 16.12 -19.68
N GLN A 124 -7.50 16.02 -19.00
CA GLN A 124 -8.79 16.53 -19.52
C GLN A 124 -8.93 18.05 -19.39
N ALA A 125 -8.29 18.68 -18.39
CA ALA A 125 -8.33 20.14 -18.23
C ALA A 125 -7.62 20.89 -19.38
N ASN A 126 -6.57 20.31 -19.97
CA ASN A 126 -5.87 20.90 -21.11
C ASN A 126 -6.62 20.78 -22.45
N GLY A 127 -7.61 19.88 -22.57
CA GLY A 127 -8.40 19.71 -23.79
C GLY A 127 -9.54 20.72 -23.97
N VAL A 128 -9.98 21.37 -22.88
CA VAL A 128 -11.14 22.30 -22.91
C VAL A 128 -10.69 23.74 -23.22
N ALA A 129 -9.45 24.11 -22.91
CA ALA A 129 -8.92 25.45 -23.16
C ALA A 129 -8.70 25.78 -24.66
N GLN A 130 -8.73 24.79 -25.56
CA GLN A 130 -8.51 25.00 -27.00
C GLN A 130 -9.76 25.38 -27.81
N ARG A 131 -10.95 25.47 -27.18
CA ARG A 131 -12.20 25.87 -27.88
C ARG A 131 -12.49 27.38 -27.89
N GLY A 132 -11.59 28.22 -27.39
CA GLY A 132 -11.81 29.67 -27.22
C GLY A 132 -11.22 30.61 -28.28
N GLN A 133 -10.58 30.12 -29.35
CA GLN A 133 -9.97 30.99 -30.37
C GLN A 133 -10.54 30.72 -31.77
N LYS A 134 -11.75 31.23 -32.01
CA LYS A 134 -12.15 31.76 -33.32
C LYS A 134 -12.84 33.09 -33.09
N LEU A 135 -12.00 34.12 -33.01
CA LEU A 135 -12.36 35.52 -33.16
C LEU A 135 -12.91 35.77 -34.58
N SER A 136 -13.83 36.73 -34.63
CA SER A 136 -13.86 37.81 -35.62
C SER A 136 -14.80 37.73 -36.83
N THR A 137 -15.82 38.58 -36.73
CA THR A 137 -16.17 39.69 -37.65
C THR A 137 -16.57 39.37 -39.09
N CYS A 138 -17.83 39.67 -39.42
CA CYS A 138 -18.15 40.28 -40.70
C CYS A 138 -19.30 41.27 -40.54
N ALA A 139 -18.98 42.54 -40.77
CA ALA A 139 -19.90 43.66 -40.90
C ALA A 139 -20.66 43.58 -42.24
N THR A 140 -21.87 44.15 -42.24
CA THR A 140 -22.81 44.35 -43.37
C THR A 140 -22.18 45.21 -44.49
N PRO A 141 -22.68 45.12 -45.76
CA PRO A 141 -23.64 46.16 -46.16
C PRO A 141 -24.71 45.74 -47.21
N ALA A 142 -25.81 46.51 -47.15
CA ALA A 142 -26.68 47.03 -48.21
C ALA A 142 -27.37 46.11 -49.24
N GLY A 143 -28.71 46.22 -49.27
CA GLY A 143 -29.46 46.40 -50.52
C GLY A 143 -30.70 45.52 -50.73
N VAL A 144 -31.85 46.20 -50.83
CA VAL A 144 -32.86 46.12 -51.92
C VAL A 144 -34.32 45.97 -51.42
N ASN A 145 -35.11 46.97 -51.79
CA ASN A 145 -36.55 47.18 -51.60
C ASN A 145 -37.39 46.29 -52.55
N PRO A 146 -38.71 46.16 -52.36
CA PRO A 146 -39.66 47.17 -52.84
C PRO A 146 -40.66 47.69 -51.80
#